data_AF-A0A6L5XFZ8-F1
#
_entry.id   AF-A0A6L5XFZ8-F1
#
_cell.length_a   1.000
_cell.length_b   1.000
_cell.length_c   1.000
_cell.angle_alpha   90.00
_cell.angle_beta   90.00
_cell.angle_gamma   90.00
#
_symmetry.space_group_name_H-M   'P 1'
#
loop_
_entity.id
_entity.type
_entity.pdbx_description
1 polymer ?
#
loop_
_entity_poly.entity_id
_entity_poly.type
_entity_poly.pdbx_seq_one_letter_code
_entity_poly.pdbx_strand_id
1 'polypeptide(L)' 'MAKAKILTDLEESYNELVHKVSWPSKTDLANSTVIVMVASILMALVIWAVDAIISWGMENIIYRV' A
#
# COMPACT_ATOMS: atom_id res chain seq x y z
N MET A 1 23.38 1.96 33.28
CA MET A 1 22.03 1.86 33.90
C MET A 1 20.89 2.16 32.93
N ALA A 2 20.91 3.24 32.13
CA ALA A 2 19.82 3.56 31.19
C ALA A 2 19.61 2.53 30.05
N LYS A 3 20.68 1.88 29.56
CA LYS A 3 20.58 0.89 28.47
C LYS A 3 19.81 -0.38 28.83
N ALA A 4 19.84 -0.80 30.09
CA ALA A 4 19.11 -1.99 30.55
C ALA A 4 17.59 -1.73 30.58
N LYS A 5 17.17 -0.50 30.93
CA LYS A 5 15.76 -0.11 30.99
C LYS A 5 15.11 -0.05 29.61
N ILE A 6 15.80 0.51 28.60
CA ILE A 6 15.26 0.58 27.22
C ILE A 6 15.08 -0.84 26.63
N LEU A 7 15.98 -1.77 26.94
CA LEU A 7 15.86 -3.14 26.46
C LEU A 7 14.66 -3.86 27.08
N THR A 8 14.43 -3.68 28.39
CA THR A 8 13.24 -4.24 29.06
C THR A 8 11.94 -3.60 28.58
N ASP A 9 11.93 -2.29 28.33
CA ASP A 9 10.75 -1.56 27.84
C ASP A 9 10.36 -2.03 26.42
N LEU A 10 11.33 -2.37 25.57
CA LEU A 10 11.10 -2.94 24.24
C LEU A 10 10.58 -4.38 24.30
N GLU A 11 11.09 -5.17 25.25
CA GLU A 11 10.67 -6.56 25.46
C GLU A 11 9.23 -6.63 25.99
N GLU A 12 8.87 -5.71 26.89
CA GLU A 12 7.50 -5.54 27.39
C GLU A 12 6.55 -5.04 26.28
N SER A 13 6.97 -4.07 25.47
CA SER A 13 6.22 -3.64 24.28
C SER A 13 6.01 -4.76 23.26
N TYR A 14 7.02 -5.63 23.04
CA TYR A 14 6.88 -6.75 22.12
C TYR A 14 5.87 -7.79 22.65
N ASN A 15 5.96 -8.13 23.93
CA ASN A 15 5.02 -9.06 24.55
C ASN A 15 3.59 -8.49 24.56
N GLU A 16 3.40 -7.19 24.78
CA GLU A 16 2.08 -6.56 24.73
C GLU A 16 1.50 -6.51 23.30
N LEU A 17 2.29 -6.07 22.32
CA LEU A 17 1.85 -5.95 20.93
C LEU A 17 1.56 -7.30 20.27
N VAL A 18 2.22 -8.37 20.70
CA VAL A 18 2.02 -9.71 20.13
C VAL A 18 0.90 -10.47 20.83
N HIS A 19 0.79 -10.37 22.16
CA HIS A 19 -0.17 -11.18 22.94
C HIS A 19 -1.48 -10.48 23.28
N LYS A 20 -1.53 -9.15 23.21
CA LYS A 20 -2.71 -8.36 23.62
C LYS A 20 -3.41 -7.69 22.45
N VAL A 21 -2.91 -7.89 21.24
CA VAL A 21 -3.47 -7.33 20.01
C VAL A 21 -3.92 -8.47 19.12
N SER A 22 -5.15 -8.40 18.63
CA SER A 22 -5.73 -9.38 17.72
C SER A 22 -5.16 -9.19 16.32
N TRP A 23 -3.91 -9.65 16.11
CA TRP A 23 -3.35 -9.71 14.76
C TRP A 23 -4.25 -10.57 13.87
N PRO A 24 -4.61 -10.07 12.67
CA PRO A 24 -5.35 -10.89 11.71
C PRO A 24 -4.52 -12.14 11.37
N SER A 25 -5.22 -13.24 11.07
CA SER A 25 -4.53 -14.43 10.62
C SER A 25 -3.74 -14.12 9.34
N LYS A 26 -2.61 -14.80 9.12
CA LYS A 26 -1.76 -14.59 7.93
C LYS A 26 -2.57 -14.73 6.62
N THR A 27 -3.59 -15.58 6.64
CA THR A 27 -4.51 -15.81 5.51
C THR A 27 -5.42 -14.60 5.28
N ASP A 28 -5.99 -14.01 6.33
CA ASP A 28 -6.85 -12.82 6.20
C ASP A 28 -6.06 -11.60 5.74
N LEU A 29 -4.81 -11.47 6.21
CA LEU A 29 -3.90 -10.42 5.75
C LEU A 29 -3.64 -10.57 4.25
N ALA A 30 -3.28 -11.76 3.78
CA ALA A 30 -3.06 -12.03 2.36
C ALA A 30 -4.30 -11.73 1.52
N ASN A 31 -5.49 -12.14 1.99
CA ASN A 31 -6.76 -11.87 1.30
C ASN A 31 -7.01 -10.35 1.15
N SER A 32 -6.78 -9.57 2.21
CA SER A 32 -6.91 -8.11 2.15
C SER A 32 -5.88 -7.47 1.21
N THR A 33 -4.65 -7.98 1.18
CA THR A 33 -3.60 -7.50 0.28
C THR A 33 -3.93 -7.79 -1.19
N VAL A 34 -4.51 -8.94 -1.50
CA VAL A 34 -4.91 -9.30 -2.87
C VAL A 34 -5.96 -8.32 -3.41
N ILE A 35 -6.94 -7.93 -2.59
CA ILE A 35 -7.96 -6.95 -2.97
C ILE A 35 -7.30 -5.61 -3.33
N VAL A 36 -6.35 -5.14 -2.50
CA VAL A 36 -5.62 -3.89 -2.74
C VAL A 36 -4.75 -3.98 -4.00
N MET A 37 -4.08 -5.11 -4.25
CA MET A 37 -3.31 -5.33 -5.49
C MET A 37 -4.19 -5.27 -6.74
N VAL A 38 -5.39 -5.83 -6.70
CA VAL A 38 -6.31 -5.73 -7.83
C VAL A 38 -6.79 -4.29 -8.03
N ALA A 39 -7.10 -3.58 -6.94
CA ALA A 39 -7.50 -2.18 -7.01
C ALA A 39 -6.40 -1.28 -7.59
N SER A 40 -5.12 -1.51 -7.25
CA SER A 40 -4.01 -0.73 -7.79
C SER A 40 -3.78 -0.97 -9.28
N ILE A 41 -3.96 -2.22 -9.75
CA ILE A 41 -3.89 -2.56 -11.18
C ILE A 41 -5.00 -1.86 -11.97
N LEU A 42 -6.23 -1.85 -11.45
CA LEU A 42 -7.35 -1.15 -12.07
C LEU A 42 -7.08 0.37 -12.17
N MET A 43 -6.55 0.97 -11.10
CA MET A 43 -6.18 2.39 -11.11
C MET A 43 -5.07 2.68 -12.14
N ALA A 44 -4.07 1.80 -12.25
CA ALA A 44 -3.01 1.94 -13.24
C ALA A 44 -3.57 1.92 -14.68
N LEU A 45 -4.54 1.06 -14.98
CA LEU A 45 -5.20 1.01 -16.29
C LEU A 45 -5.97 2.29 -16.60
N VAL A 46 -6.65 2.87 -15.59
CA VAL A 46 -7.39 4.13 -15.77
C VAL A 46 -6.44 5.28 -16.08
N ILE A 47 -5.35 5.41 -15.33
CA ILE A 47 -4.33 6.46 -15.58
C ILE A 47 -3.75 6.29 -16.99
N TRP A 48 -3.40 5.07 -17.37
CA TRP A 48 -2.90 4.77 -18.71
C TRP A 48 -3.89 5.17 -19.82
N ALA A 49 -5.18 4.90 -19.64
CA ALA A 49 -6.21 5.31 -20.60
C ALA A 49 -6.33 6.83 -20.72
N VAL A 50 -6.27 7.55 -19.59
CA VAL A 50 -6.31 9.03 -19.58
C VAL A 50 -5.07 9.60 -20.28
N ASP A 51 -3.88 9.08 -19.97
CA ASP A 51 -2.64 9.50 -20.63
C ASP A 51 -2.70 9.29 -22.14
N ALA A 52 -3.21 8.14 -22.59
CA ALA A 52 -3.37 7.83 -24.01
C ALA A 52 -4.34 8.78 -24.73
N ILE A 53 -5.48 9.11 -24.10
CA ILE A 53 -6.47 10.06 -24.66
C ILE A 53 -5.87 11.46 -24.77
N ILE A 54 -5.12 11.90 -23.76
CA ILE A 54 -4.47 13.20 -23.76
C ILE A 54 -3.40 13.26 -24.85
N SER A 55 -2.54 12.25 -24.96
CA SER A 55 -1.52 12.19 -26.02
C SER A 55 -2.15 12.21 -27.41
N TRP A 56 -3.20 11.41 -27.62
CA TRP A 56 -3.93 11.39 -28.89
C TRP A 56 -4.60 12.73 -29.20
N GLY A 57 -5.20 13.36 -28.20
CA GLY A 57 -5.83 14.68 -28.34
C GLY A 57 -4.82 15.78 -28.67
N MET A 58 -3.66 15.79 -28.01
CA MET A 58 -2.60 16.75 -28.32
C MET A 58 -2.09 16.57 -29.75
N GLU A 59 -1.80 15.34 -30.18
CA GLU A 59 -1.30 15.04 -31.53
C GLU A 59 -2.29 15.47 -32.63
N ASN A 60 -3.58 15.17 -32.46
CA ASN A 60 -4.57 15.44 -33.51
C ASN A 60 -5.10 16.88 -33.54
N ILE A 61 -5.10 17.58 -32.40
CA ILE A 61 -5.70 18.92 -32.31
C ILE A 61 -4.65 20.03 -32.42
N ILE A 62 -3.49 19.88 -31.76
CA ILE A 62 -2.50 20.97 -31.66
C ILE A 62 -1.42 20.86 -32.75
N TYR A 63 -0.95 19.66 -33.09
CA TYR A 63 0.10 19.51 -34.11
C TYR A 63 -0.42 19.54 -35.55
N ARG A 64 -1.75 19.46 -35.74
CA ARG A 64 -2.40 19.44 -37.06
C ARG A 64 -3.09 20.76 -37.44
N VAL A 65 -3.18 21.71 -36.51
CA VAL A 65 -3.54 23.13 -36.75
C VAL A 65 -2.27 23.92 -37.03
#